data_AF-A0A392M6E8-F1
#
_entry.id   AF-A0A392M6E8-F1
#
_cell.length_a   1.000
_cell.length_b   1.000
_cell.length_c   1.000
_cell.angle_alpha   90.00
_cell.angle_beta   90.00
_cell.angle_gamma   90.00
#
_symmetry.space_group_name_H-M   'P 1'
#
loop_
_entity.id
_entity.type
_entity.pdbx_description
1 polymer ?
#
loop_
_entity_poly.entity_id
_entity_poly.type
_entity_poly.pdbx_seq_one_letter_code
_entity_poly.pdbx_strand_id
1 'polypeptide(L)' 'MWKGSRKGGGVGGGGNGLVAVAIDKDKGSQYALKWAADNLLTRGQTVILIHVSHVAGTTSSSS' A
#
# COMPACT_ATOMS: atom_id res chain seq x y z
N MET A 1 -16.23 -3.75 -20.66
CA MET A 1 -16.86 -2.72 -19.80
C MET A 1 -17.13 -3.37 -18.44
N TRP A 2 -16.23 -3.17 -17.47
CA TRP A 2 -16.34 -3.79 -16.15
C TRP A 2 -17.47 -3.12 -15.37
N LYS A 3 -18.62 -3.79 -15.26
CA LYS A 3 -19.68 -3.42 -14.32
C LYS A 3 -19.50 -4.23 -13.03
N GLY A 4 -18.71 -3.68 -12.11
CA GLY A 4 -18.66 -4.12 -10.72
C GLY A 4 -19.70 -3.38 -9.90
N SER A 5 -20.80 -4.06 -9.58
CA SER A 5 -21.88 -3.60 -8.70
C SER A 5 -21.33 -3.21 -7.32
N ARG A 6 -21.63 -1.97 -6.90
CA ARG A 6 -21.32 -1.45 -5.56
C ARG A 6 -22.26 -2.11 -4.54
N LYS A 7 -21.74 -3.04 -3.73
CA LYS A 7 -22.38 -3.36 -2.44
C LYS A 7 -21.36 -3.91 -1.45
N GLY A 8 -20.79 -3.00 -0.67
CA GLY A 8 -20.01 -3.31 0.53
C GLY A 8 -20.07 -2.08 1.42
N GLY A 9 -20.74 -2.20 2.57
CA GLY A 9 -20.92 -1.11 3.52
C GLY A 9 -19.57 -0.62 4.04
N GLY A 10 -19.20 0.61 3.66
CA GLY A 10 -18.08 1.32 4.24
C GLY A 10 -18.60 2.25 5.31
N VAL A 11 -18.28 1.93 6.56
CA VAL A 11 -18.47 2.74 7.76
C VAL A 11 -18.32 4.23 7.43
N GLY A 12 -19.38 5.00 7.67
CA GLY A 12 -19.27 6.45 7.75
C GLY A 12 -18.26 6.78 8.85
N GLY A 13 -17.19 7.50 8.51
CA GLY A 13 -16.12 7.74 9.47
C GLY A 13 -15.39 9.03 9.17
N GLY A 14 -15.85 10.12 9.79
CA GLY A 14 -15.03 11.32 10.02
C GLY A 14 -13.90 11.07 11.02
N GLY A 15 -13.16 9.96 10.85
CA GLY A 15 -12.08 9.54 11.73
C GLY A 15 -11.00 8.84 10.90
N ASN A 16 -9.89 9.53 10.74
CA ASN A 16 -8.55 9.08 10.31
C ASN A 16 -8.55 7.78 9.49
N GLY A 17 -8.69 7.91 8.16
CA GLY A 17 -8.74 6.77 7.22
C GLY A 17 -7.51 5.87 7.27
N LEU A 18 -7.62 4.63 6.78
CA LEU A 18 -6.50 3.69 6.77
C LEU A 18 -5.37 4.15 5.83
N VAL A 19 -4.12 4.00 6.27
CA VAL A 19 -2.92 4.28 5.44
C VAL A 19 -2.24 2.96 5.11
N ALA A 20 -2.01 2.70 3.82
CA ALA A 20 -1.24 1.57 3.35
C ALA A 20 0.03 2.06 2.64
N VAL A 21 1.18 1.44 2.96
CA VAL A 21 2.49 1.78 2.37
C VAL A 21 3.07 0.51 1.75
N ALA A 22 3.36 0.58 0.45
CA ALA A 22 4.11 -0.47 -0.24
C ALA A 22 5.59 -0.35 0.13
N ILE A 23 6.22 -1.48 0.44
CA ILE A 23 7.63 -1.57 0.80
C ILE A 23 8.30 -2.70 0.02
N ASP A 24 9.52 -2.48 -0.46
CA ASP A 24 10.39 -3.53 -0.99
C ASP A 24 11.78 -3.45 -0.31
N LYS A 25 12.83 -3.94 -0.98
CA LYS A 25 14.20 -3.99 -0.44
C LYS A 25 15.02 -2.70 -0.69
N ASP A 26 14.43 -1.71 -1.35
CA ASP A 26 15.13 -0.50 -1.76
C ASP A 26 15.17 0.57 -0.65
N LYS A 27 15.97 1.61 -0.89
CA LYS A 27 16.05 2.76 0.03
C LYS A 27 14.83 3.67 -0.11
N GLY A 28 14.18 3.70 -1.28
CA GLY A 28 13.00 4.51 -1.53
C GLY A 28 11.83 4.16 -0.62
N SER A 29 11.59 2.86 -0.43
CA SER A 29 10.58 2.28 0.45
C SER A 29 10.75 2.71 1.90
N GLN A 30 12.00 2.82 2.38
CA GLN A 30 12.29 3.31 3.74
C GLN A 30 11.96 4.79 3.90
N TYR A 31 12.29 5.61 2.90
CA TYR A 31 11.92 7.03 2.90
C TYR A 31 10.41 7.24 2.80
N ALA A 32 9.71 6.41 2.02
CA ALA A 32 8.26 6.46 1.89
C ALA A 32 7.56 6.14 3.22
N LEU A 33 8.01 5.12 3.95
CA LEU A 33 7.48 4.80 5.27
C LEU A 33 7.68 5.93 6.27
N LYS A 34 8.89 6.51 6.31
CA LYS A 34 9.18 7.67 7.16
C LYS A 34 8.27 8.84 6.83
N TRP A 35 8.15 9.18 5.54
CA TRP A 35 7.30 10.27 5.10
C TRP A 35 5.83 10.04 5.48
N ALA A 36 5.31 8.81 5.30
CA ALA A 36 3.94 8.47 5.68
C ALA A 36 3.72 8.59 7.19
N ALA A 37 4.70 8.19 8.01
CA ALA A 37 4.62 8.36 9.46
C ALA A 37 4.61 9.84 9.88
N ASP A 38 5.43 10.66 9.23
CA ASP A 38 5.57 12.08 9.55
C ASP A 38 4.38 12.92 9.05
N ASN A 39 3.71 12.51 7.96
CA ASN A 39 2.74 13.36 7.25
C ASN A 39 1.31 12.81 7.21
N LEU A 40 1.11 11.49 7.29
CA LEU A 40 -0.20 10.86 7.13
C LEU A 40 -0.74 10.23 8.41
N LEU A 41 0.15 9.75 9.29
CA LEU A 41 -0.26 9.03 10.49
C LEU A 41 -0.50 9.98 11.66
N THR A 42 -1.63 9.77 12.32
CA THR A 42 -1.95 10.34 13.62
C THR A 42 -1.77 9.29 14.71
N ARG A 43 -1.57 9.72 15.96
CA ARG A 43 -1.40 8.80 17.08
C ARG A 43 -2.63 7.86 17.17
N GLY A 44 -2.37 6.56 17.26
CA GLY A 44 -3.41 5.53 17.35
C GLY A 44 -3.95 5.06 16.00
N GLN A 45 -3.47 5.63 14.89
CA GLN A 45 -3.85 5.19 13.54
C GLN A 45 -3.03 3.96 13.13
N THR A 46 -3.72 2.97 12.57
CA THR A 46 -3.07 1.76 12.05
C THR A 46 -2.52 2.02 10.66
N VAL A 47 -1.26 1.62 10.44
CA VAL A 47 -0.62 1.59 9.13
C VAL A 47 -0.47 0.16 8.64
N ILE A 48 -0.79 -0.08 7.38
CA ILE A 48 -0.68 -1.38 6.73
C ILE A 48 0.57 -1.36 5.85
N LEU A 49 1.51 -2.27 6.10
CA LEU A 49 2.71 -2.43 5.25
C LEU A 49 2.50 -3.58 4.28
N ILE A 50 2.72 -3.31 3.00
CA ILE A 50 2.57 -4.29 1.92
C ILE A 50 3.96 -4.56 1.34
N HIS A 51 4.51 -5.74 1.62
CA HIS A 51 5.78 -6.13 1.01
C HIS A 51 5.59 -6.50 -0.47
N VAL A 52 6.22 -5.74 -1.37
CA VAL A 52 6.22 -5.99 -2.81
C VAL A 52 7.43 -6.86 -3.14
N SER A 53 7.17 -8.09 -3.58
CA SER A 53 8.21 -8.98 -4.09
C SER A 53 8.17 -8.99 -5.61
N HIS A 54 9.23 -8.47 -6.23
CA HIS A 54 9.41 -8.63 -7.65
C HIS A 54 9.89 -10.05 -7.91
N VAL A 55 9.06 -10.85 -8.57
CA VAL A 55 9.54 -12.07 -9.24
C VAL A 55 10.51 -11.56 -10.30
N ALA A 56 11.81 -11.79 -10.09
CA ALA A 56 12.82 -11.49 -11.09
C ALA A 56 12.33 -12.05 -12.41
N GLY A 57 12.19 -11.18 -13.42
CA GLY A 57 11.54 -11.54 -14.68
C GLY A 57 12.05 -12.88 -15.15
N THR A 58 11.17 -13.87 -15.21
CA THR A 58 11.43 -15.10 -15.96
C THR A 58 11.48 -14.70 -17.42
N THR A 59 12.54 -14.01 -17.84
CA THR A 59 12.96 -13.97 -19.22
C THR A 59 13.46 -15.37 -19.51
N SER A 60 12.55 -16.25 -19.89
CA SER A 60 12.88 -17.45 -20.63
C SER A 60 13.54 -16.98 -21.93
N SER A 61 14.87 -16.79 -21.90
CA SER A 61 15.66 -16.61 -23.11
C SER A 61 15.68 -17.95 -23.83
N SER A 62 14.65 -18.20 -24.62
CA SER A 62 14.64 -19.23 -25.65
C SER A 62 15.22 -18.62 -26.92
N SER A 63 16.53 -18.73 -27.07
CA SER A 63 17.26 -18.50 -28.33
C SER A 63 18.50 -19.39 -28.36
#